data_AF-X1R257-F1
#
_entry.id   AF-X1R257-F1
#
_cell.length_a   1.000
_cell.length_b   1.000
_cell.length_c   1.000
_cell.angle_alpha   90.00
_cell.angle_beta   90.00
_cell.angle_gamma   90.00
#
_symmetry.space_group_name_H-M   'P 1'
#
loop_
_entity.id
_entity.type
_entity.pdbx_description
1 polymer ?
#
loop_
_entity_poly.entity_id
_entity_poly.type
_entity_poly.pdbx_seq_one_letter_code
_entity_poly.pdbx_strand_id
1 'polypeptide(L)' 'MRGRIKIVLCLMAGLILAGTAGVLAQSPYAGETITVAVHAVPHATAVYNFQDQFLKETGIKVKVIEMTADV' A
#
# COMPACT_ATOMS: atom_id res chain seq x y z
N MET A 1 -2.61 -20.71 -38.70
CA MET A 1 -3.49 -20.23 -37.60
C MET A 1 -3.10 -20.75 -36.21
N ARG A 2 -2.64 -22.00 -36.04
CA ARG A 2 -2.28 -22.59 -34.73
C ARG A 2 -1.12 -21.90 -33.96
N GLY A 3 -0.14 -21.33 -34.65
CA GLY A 3 1.02 -20.66 -34.00
C GLY A 3 0.69 -19.32 -33.35
N ARG A 4 -0.23 -18.54 -33.94
CA ARG A 4 -0.64 -17.23 -33.40
C ARG A 4 -1.43 -17.38 -32.10
N ILE A 5 -2.25 -18.42 -31.98
CA ILE A 5 -3.02 -18.73 -30.78
C ILE A 5 -2.10 -19.06 -29.59
N LYS A 6 -1.01 -19.82 -29.82
CA LYS A 6 -0.03 -20.12 -28.77
C LYS A 6 0.68 -18.88 -28.24
N ILE A 7 1.06 -17.95 -29.13
CA ILE A 7 1.73 -16.70 -28.73
C ILE A 7 0.79 -15.82 -27.90
N VAL A 8 -0.47 -15.68 -28.31
CA VAL A 8 -1.47 -14.90 -27.58
C VAL A 8 -1.74 -15.51 -26.20
N LEU A 9 -1.82 -16.84 -26.10
CA LEU A 9 -2.02 -17.53 -24.82
C LEU A 9 -0.84 -17.30 -23.86
N CYS A 10 0.40 -17.38 -24.36
CA CYS A 10 1.59 -17.08 -23.55
C CYS A 10 1.63 -15.63 -23.08
N LEU A 11 1.22 -14.67 -23.94
CA LEU A 11 1.19 -13.25 -23.59
C LEU A 11 0.16 -12.96 -22.50
N MET A 12 -1.04 -13.57 -22.60
CA MET A 12 -2.07 -13.45 -21.58
C MET A 12 -1.65 -14.08 -20.25
N ALA A 13 -1.03 -15.27 -20.28
CA ALA A 13 -0.51 -15.90 -19.08
C ALA A 13 0.57 -15.04 -18.39
N GLY A 14 1.46 -14.42 -19.18
CA GLY A 14 2.48 -13.48 -18.66
C GLY A 14 1.86 -12.24 -18.02
N LEU A 15 0.82 -11.67 -18.63
CA LEU A 15 0.12 -10.50 -18.08
C LEU A 15 -0.59 -10.83 -16.75
N ILE A 16 -1.20 -12.02 -16.68
CA ILE A 16 -1.91 -12.48 -15.47
C ILE A 16 -0.91 -12.70 -14.33
N LEU A 17 0.23 -13.37 -14.59
CA LEU A 17 1.27 -13.56 -13.56
C LEU A 17 1.82 -12.21 -13.06
N ALA A 18 2.12 -11.28 -13.97
CA ALA A 18 2.61 -9.95 -13.59
C ALA A 18 1.57 -9.15 -12.79
N GLY A 19 0.29 -9.25 -13.13
CA GLY A 19 -0.79 -8.60 -12.38
C GLY A 19 -0.98 -9.17 -10.98
N THR A 20 -0.82 -10.48 -10.80
CA THR A 20 -0.98 -11.13 -9.49
C THR A 20 0.18 -10.87 -8.51
N ALA A 21 1.40 -10.68 -9.02
CA ALA A 21 2.55 -10.38 -8.18
C ALA A 21 2.41 -9.05 -7.41
N GLY A 22 1.74 -8.05 -8.01
CA GLY A 22 1.48 -6.76 -7.35
C GLY A 22 0.45 -6.83 -6.23
N VAL A 23 -0.52 -7.75 -6.32
CA VAL A 23 -1.59 -7.91 -5.31
C VAL A 23 -1.11 -8.72 -4.11
N LEU A 24 -0.22 -9.69 -4.31
CA LEU A 24 0.31 -10.55 -3.24
C LEU A 24 1.40 -9.90 -2.38
N ALA A 25 1.91 -8.74 -2.78
CA ALA A 25 2.95 -8.01 -2.03
C ALA A 25 2.39 -7.09 -0.94
N GLN A 26 1.08 -6.88 -0.87
CA GLN A 26 0.47 -6.02 0.14
C GLN A 26 0.36 -6.72 1.50
N SER A 27 0.35 -5.91 2.57
CA SER A 27 0.14 -6.39 3.93
C SER A 27 -1.18 -7.19 4.04
N PRO A 28 -1.24 -8.25 4.85
CA PRO A 28 -2.52 -8.93 5.14
C PRO A 28 -3.55 -7.99 5.80
N TYR A 29 -3.10 -6.86 6.32
CA TYR A 29 -3.93 -5.81 6.91
C TYR A 29 -4.28 -4.68 5.91
N ALA A 30 -4.05 -4.88 4.61
CA ALA A 30 -4.43 -3.90 3.59
C ALA A 30 -5.93 -3.58 3.68
N GLY A 31 -6.27 -2.28 3.74
CA GLY A 31 -7.62 -1.78 3.96
C GLY A 31 -7.94 -1.44 5.42
N GLU A 32 -7.14 -1.92 6.38
CA GLU A 32 -7.29 -1.55 7.79
C GLU A 32 -6.84 -0.11 8.06
N THR A 33 -7.33 0.45 9.17
CA THR A 33 -6.95 1.79 9.63
C THR A 33 -6.28 1.70 11.00
N ILE A 34 -5.02 2.11 11.09
CA ILE A 34 -4.29 2.23 12.35
C ILE A 34 -4.38 3.65 12.87
N THR A 35 -4.50 3.81 14.18
CA THR A 35 -4.49 5.12 14.84
C THR A 35 -3.16 5.30 15.54
N VAL A 36 -2.45 6.37 15.18
CA VAL A 36 -1.15 6.72 15.75
C VAL A 36 -1.32 7.99 16.56
N ALA A 37 -1.13 7.90 17.86
CA ALA A 37 -1.12 9.04 18.75
C ALA A 37 0.32 9.57 18.83
N VAL A 38 0.52 10.84 18.47
CA VAL A 38 1.85 11.46 18.39
C VAL A 38 1.82 12.77 19.15
N HIS A 39 2.86 13.05 19.95
CA HIS A 39 3.02 14.38 20.53
C HIS A 39 3.12 15.44 19.43
N ALA A 40 2.49 16.60 19.68
CA ALA A 40 2.50 17.72 18.76
C ALA A 40 3.93 18.12 18.34
N VAL A 41 4.04 18.62 17.11
CA VAL A 41 5.21 19.18 16.38
C VAL A 41 6.58 18.98 17.05
N PRO A 42 7.55 18.28 16.41
CA PRO A 42 7.67 18.01 14.96
C PRO A 42 7.25 16.59 14.53
N HIS A 43 6.84 15.73 15.46
CA HIS A 43 6.66 14.31 15.19
C HIS A 43 5.45 14.01 14.29
N ALA A 44 4.36 14.77 14.42
CA ALA A 44 3.18 14.63 13.56
C ALA A 44 3.51 14.93 12.08
N THR A 45 4.35 15.93 11.81
CA THR A 45 4.78 16.32 10.45
C THR A 45 5.49 15.18 9.73
N ALA A 46 6.35 14.43 10.44
CA ALA A 46 7.00 13.27 9.87
C ALA A 46 5.99 12.19 9.45
N VAL A 47 4.99 11.91 10.30
CA VAL A 47 3.97 10.91 9.99
C VAL A 47 3.12 11.31 8.78
N TYR A 48 2.72 12.59 8.68
CA TYR A 48 1.98 13.07 7.52
C TYR A 48 2.78 12.95 6.21
N ASN A 49 4.08 13.23 6.23
CA ASN A 49 4.92 13.15 5.04
C ASN A 49 5.09 11.71 4.50
N PHE A 50 5.00 10.70 5.37
CA PHE A 50 5.15 9.29 4.97
C PHE A 50 3.82 8.55 4.80
N GLN A 51 2.69 9.15 5.16
CA GLN A 51 1.37 8.51 5.18
C GLN A 51 0.97 7.95 3.81
N ASP A 52 1.17 8.72 2.74
CA ASP A 52 0.81 8.31 1.38
C ASP A 52 1.68 7.17 0.87
N GLN A 53 2.98 7.21 1.15
CA GLN A 53 3.91 6.14 0.77
C GLN A 53 3.57 4.85 1.53
N PHE A 54 3.33 4.96 2.83
CA PHE A 54 2.95 3.83 3.66
C PHE A 54 1.63 3.19 3.18
N LEU A 55 0.64 4.00 2.82
CA LEU A 55 -0.62 3.51 2.24
C LEU A 55 -0.37 2.79 0.90
N LYS A 56 0.48 3.35 0.04
CA LYS A 56 0.79 2.74 -1.27
C LYS A 56 1.48 1.39 -1.14
N GLU A 57 2.42 1.26 -0.19
CA GLU A 57 3.21 0.05 0.00
C GLU A 57 2.44 -1.04 0.76
N THR A 58 1.67 -0.64 1.78
CA THR A 58 1.05 -1.60 2.70
C THR A 58 -0.45 -1.77 2.47
N GLY A 59 -1.11 -0.80 1.86
CA GLY A 59 -2.58 -0.70 1.80
C GLY A 59 -3.23 -0.27 3.12
N ILE A 60 -2.46 0.02 4.17
CA ILE A 60 -2.97 0.39 5.50
C ILE A 60 -3.15 1.91 5.58
N LYS A 61 -4.30 2.34 6.07
CA LYS A 61 -4.59 3.77 6.33
C LYS A 61 -4.06 4.17 7.70
N VAL A 62 -3.39 5.32 7.79
CA VAL A 62 -2.96 5.89 9.07
C VAL A 62 -3.92 7.00 9.46
N LYS A 63 -4.35 7.04 10.72
CA LYS A 63 -5.05 8.17 11.33
C LYS A 63 -4.15 8.75 12.42
N VAL A 64 -3.76 10.01 12.28
CA VAL A 64 -2.91 10.68 13.27
C VAL A 64 -3.80 11.39 14.28
N ILE A 65 -3.50 11.18 15.57
CA ILE A 65 -4.07 11.96 16.67
C ILE A 65 -2.92 12.73 17.30
N GLU A 66 -2.98 14.05 17.18
CA GLU A 66 -2.01 14.94 17.82
C GLU A 66 -2.38 15.07 19.30
N MET A 67 -1.50 14.59 20.17
CA MET A 67 -1.62 14.78 21.60
C MET A 67 -0.93 16.08 21.96
N THR A 68 -1.67 17.03 22.53
CA THR A 68 -1.07 18.14 23.25
C THR A 68 -0.25 17.56 24.38
N ALA A 69 0.98 18.05 24.57
CA ALA A 69 1.70 17.76 25.81
C ALA A 69 0.81 18.23 26.95
N ASP A 70 0.34 17.31 27.79
CA ASP A 70 -0.16 17.69 29.09
C ASP A 70 0.99 18.40 29.81
N VAL A 71 0.72 19.63 30.24
CA VAL A 71 1.63 20.54 30.95
C VAL A 71 2.33 19.84 32.11
#